data_AF-A0A6P7FDD1-F1
#
_entry.id   AF-A0A6P7FDD1-F1
#
_cell.length_a   1.000
_cell.length_b   1.000
_cell.length_c   1.000
_cell.angle_alpha   90.00
_cell.angle_beta   90.00
_cell.angle_gamma   90.00
#
_symmetry.space_group_name_H-M   'P 1'
#
loop_
_entity.id
_entity.type
_entity.pdbx_description
1 polymer ?
#
loop_
_entity_poly.entity_id
_entity_poly.type
_entity_poly.pdbx_seq_one_letter_code
_entity_poly.pdbx_strand_id
1 'polypeptide(L)'
;MVKFYIVALLTFVDLTQTNCQETSVLDELFLPIARHFQISIGKVFRDIEPSNRRLLKRMGKAVPVVSPTKQFHCDIKDYKPRSESIPDSVHKLRPGDIDVIGAMGDSLTAGTGISATSVPEEVLVSQRGRSWSGGGEKNWRHFLTLPNILKEFNPNLIGFATRSAYSTEWASQFNVAEPGAISAQMPFMATELIKRIKTDPRIDVKNHWKMITLMIGDNDFCSEVCLSNSYYKAIQKHKEDLYKVLRYLKDNLARTIVNVVPPPIANGLWNSIMEPFGHKNPDGTDNASKFHCPSEKHPYIYTLENS
;
A
#
# COMPACT_ATOMS: atom_id res chain seq x y z
N MET A 1 -10.46 29.58 22.55
CA MET A 1 -9.41 28.65 23.03
C MET A 1 -9.93 27.25 23.42
N VAL A 2 -11.21 26.90 23.19
CA VAL A 2 -11.81 25.59 23.56
C VAL A 2 -12.19 24.71 22.35
N LYS A 3 -12.08 25.22 21.12
CA LYS A 3 -12.47 24.48 19.89
C LYS A 3 -11.39 23.60 19.25
N PHE A 4 -10.13 23.70 19.70
CA PHE A 4 -9.02 22.89 19.15
C PHE A 4 -8.74 21.59 19.92
N TYR A 5 -9.24 21.46 21.15
CA TYR A 5 -8.95 20.29 21.98
C TYR A 5 -9.82 19.06 21.64
N ILE A 6 -11.02 19.24 21.08
CA ILE A 6 -11.89 18.11 20.72
C ILE A 6 -11.36 17.36 19.49
N VAL A 7 -10.73 18.07 18.55
CA VAL A 7 -10.08 17.45 17.39
C VAL A 7 -8.83 16.68 17.82
N ALA A 8 -8.07 17.21 18.79
CA ALA A 8 -6.89 16.54 19.33
C ALA A 8 -7.22 15.31 20.20
N LEU A 9 -8.30 15.35 20.98
CA LEU A 9 -8.72 14.21 21.80
C LEU A 9 -9.25 13.04 20.97
N LEU A 10 -9.90 13.29 19.83
CA LEU A 10 -10.44 12.23 18.97
C LEU A 10 -9.40 11.63 18.01
N THR A 11 -8.29 12.33 17.73
CA THR A 11 -7.14 11.74 17.02
C THR A 11 -6.25 10.88 17.91
N PHE A 12 -6.35 11.02 19.24
CA PHE A 12 -5.55 10.26 20.20
C PHE A 12 -6.18 8.94 20.65
N VAL A 13 -7.46 8.69 20.35
CA VAL A 13 -8.15 7.48 20.83
C VAL A 13 -7.78 6.22 20.04
N ASP A 14 -7.12 6.29 18.89
CA ASP A 14 -6.94 5.11 18.02
C ASP A 14 -5.52 4.86 17.47
N LEU A 15 -4.48 5.32 18.17
CA LEU A 15 -3.09 4.93 17.84
C LEU A 15 -2.42 4.03 18.89
N THR A 16 -3.09 3.74 20.02
CA THR A 16 -2.48 2.97 21.13
C THR A 16 -3.31 1.80 21.65
N GLN A 17 -4.39 1.40 20.98
CA GLN A 17 -5.22 0.26 21.39
C GLN A 17 -5.48 -0.78 20.29
N THR A 18 -4.49 -1.01 19.42
CA THR A 18 -4.38 -2.29 18.71
C THR A 18 -3.83 -3.37 19.65
N ASN A 19 -4.42 -3.54 20.84
CA ASN A 19 -4.16 -4.71 21.66
C ASN A 19 -5.13 -5.82 21.25
N CYS A 20 -4.55 -6.86 20.68
CA CYS A 20 -5.20 -8.08 20.27
C CYS A 20 -5.74 -8.85 21.49
N GLN A 21 -6.92 -8.50 22.04
CA GLN A 21 -7.86 -9.40 22.73
C GLN A 21 -9.11 -8.63 23.22
N GLU A 22 -10.29 -9.12 22.80
CA GLU A 22 -11.64 -8.68 23.17
C GLU A 22 -11.97 -7.20 22.91
N THR A 23 -12.77 -6.95 21.86
CA THR A 23 -13.50 -5.69 21.74
C THR A 23 -14.33 -5.51 23.02
N SER A 24 -14.03 -4.47 23.80
CA SER A 24 -14.91 -4.13 24.90
C SER A 24 -16.28 -3.71 24.34
N VAL A 25 -17.34 -3.80 25.15
CA VAL A 25 -18.69 -3.33 24.73
C VAL A 25 -18.66 -1.85 24.33
N LEU A 26 -17.73 -1.07 24.90
CA LEU A 26 -17.51 0.31 24.51
C LEU A 26 -16.85 0.40 23.13
N ASP A 27 -15.90 -0.46 22.80
CA ASP A 27 -15.30 -0.51 21.46
C ASP A 27 -16.34 -0.87 20.40
N GLU A 28 -17.23 -1.83 20.68
CA GLU A 28 -18.32 -2.17 19.75
C GLU A 28 -19.32 -1.03 19.54
N LEU A 29 -19.51 -0.15 20.53
CA LEU A 29 -20.42 1.00 20.44
C LEU A 29 -19.75 2.22 19.79
N PHE A 30 -18.49 2.49 20.12
CA PHE A 30 -17.76 3.68 19.69
C PHE A 30 -17.04 3.50 18.35
N LEU A 31 -16.46 2.34 18.06
CA LEU A 31 -15.74 2.12 16.80
C LEU A 31 -16.61 2.32 15.56
N PRO A 32 -17.88 1.89 15.50
CA PRO A 32 -18.74 2.16 14.35
C PRO A 32 -19.02 3.64 14.14
N ILE A 33 -19.17 4.40 15.23
CA ILE A 33 -19.44 5.84 15.22
C ILE A 33 -18.18 6.61 14.83
N ALA A 34 -17.04 6.29 15.44
CA ALA A 34 -15.74 6.85 15.12
C ALA A 34 -15.37 6.57 13.66
N ARG A 35 -15.60 5.34 13.18
CA ARG A 35 -15.39 4.96 11.77
C ARG A 35 -16.32 5.72 10.84
N HIS A 36 -17.60 5.89 11.18
CA HIS A 36 -18.52 6.72 10.39
C HIS A 36 -18.07 8.18 10.33
N PHE A 37 -17.60 8.72 11.44
CA PHE A 37 -17.09 10.09 11.51
C PHE A 37 -15.79 10.25 10.70
N GLN A 38 -14.85 9.32 10.84
CA GLN A 38 -13.60 9.27 10.08
C GLN A 38 -13.86 9.16 8.57
N ILE A 39 -14.80 8.30 8.17
CA ILE A 39 -15.25 8.16 6.77
C ILE A 39 -15.87 9.46 6.28
N SER A 40 -16.69 10.11 7.11
CA SER A 40 -17.38 11.35 6.74
C SER A 40 -16.39 12.50 6.55
N ILE A 41 -15.45 12.68 7.48
CA ILE A 41 -14.39 13.69 7.36
C ILE A 41 -13.46 13.37 6.20
N GLY A 42 -13.02 12.11 6.06
CA GLY A 42 -12.11 11.73 5.00
C GLY A 42 -12.73 11.86 3.60
N LYS A 43 -14.05 11.75 3.45
CA LYS A 43 -14.76 12.13 2.21
C LYS A 43 -14.56 13.60 1.87
N VAL A 44 -14.68 14.51 2.83
CA VAL A 44 -14.45 15.95 2.63
C VAL A 44 -13.04 16.20 2.09
N PHE A 45 -12.01 15.62 2.72
CA PHE A 45 -10.62 15.77 2.27
C PHE A 45 -10.37 15.13 0.90
N ARG A 46 -11.02 14.00 0.61
CA ARG A 46 -10.92 13.36 -0.70
C ARG A 46 -11.53 14.20 -1.82
N ASP A 47 -12.64 14.89 -1.58
CA ASP A 47 -13.25 15.76 -2.58
C ASP A 47 -12.38 16.99 -2.89
N ILE A 48 -11.51 17.39 -1.95
CA ILE A 48 -10.55 18.48 -2.11
C ILE A 48 -9.27 18.02 -2.84
N GLU A 49 -8.89 16.74 -2.73
CA GLU A 49 -7.68 16.14 -3.31
C GLU A 49 -7.44 16.52 -4.81
N PRO A 50 -8.41 16.42 -5.74
CA PRO A 50 -8.20 16.73 -7.16
C PRO A 50 -7.84 18.21 -7.41
N SER A 51 -8.24 19.11 -6.52
CA SER A 51 -8.04 20.55 -6.66
C SER A 51 -6.62 21.02 -6.31
N ASN A 52 -5.83 20.16 -5.66
CA ASN A 52 -4.50 20.51 -5.13
C ASN A 52 -3.32 20.30 -6.09
N ARG A 53 -3.55 20.02 -7.39
CA ARG A 53 -2.44 19.80 -8.35
C ARG A 53 -1.47 20.99 -8.45
N ARG A 54 -1.96 22.23 -8.30
CA ARG A 54 -1.11 23.43 -8.26
C ARG A 54 -0.27 23.50 -6.99
N LEU A 55 -0.87 23.14 -5.84
CA LEU A 55 -0.18 23.09 -4.56
C LEU A 55 0.88 22.00 -4.53
N LEU A 56 0.55 20.79 -5.00
CA LEU A 56 1.50 19.68 -5.14
C LEU A 56 2.70 20.07 -6.01
N LYS A 57 2.47 20.79 -7.12
CA LYS A 57 3.55 21.33 -7.96
C LYS A 57 4.42 22.32 -7.20
N ARG A 58 3.81 23.27 -6.47
CA ARG A 58 4.54 24.26 -5.64
C ARG A 58 5.37 23.60 -4.55
N MET A 59 4.88 22.49 -3.97
CA MET A 59 5.58 21.72 -2.94
C MET A 59 6.63 20.74 -3.49
N GLY A 60 6.81 20.66 -4.82
CA GLY A 60 7.70 19.66 -5.43
C GLY A 60 7.23 18.21 -5.29
N LYS A 61 5.97 17.98 -4.93
CA LYS A 61 5.37 16.65 -4.72
C LYS A 61 4.60 16.12 -5.95
N ALA A 62 4.48 16.91 -7.01
CA ALA A 62 3.77 16.48 -8.21
C ALA A 62 4.63 15.54 -9.06
N VAL A 63 4.13 14.32 -9.32
CA VAL A 63 4.76 13.40 -10.27
C VAL A 63 4.70 13.99 -11.69
N PRO A 64 5.83 14.14 -12.40
CA PRO A 64 5.84 14.58 -13.79
C PRO A 64 5.08 13.59 -14.69
N VAL A 65 4.25 14.11 -15.59
CA VAL A 65 3.55 13.27 -16.57
C VAL A 65 4.49 12.95 -17.71
N VAL A 66 4.66 11.67 -18.00
CA VAL A 66 5.48 11.21 -19.12
C VAL A 66 4.81 11.57 -20.45
N SER A 67 5.60 12.08 -21.41
CA SER A 67 5.11 12.48 -22.74
C SER A 67 4.31 11.34 -23.43
N PRO A 68 3.19 11.64 -24.10
CA PRO A 68 2.48 10.67 -24.93
C PRO A 68 3.36 10.04 -26.02
N THR A 69 4.36 10.79 -26.52
CA THR A 69 5.30 10.31 -27.54
C THR A 69 6.38 9.37 -26.99
N LYS A 70 6.60 9.36 -25.67
CA LYS A 70 7.54 8.42 -25.05
C LYS A 70 6.92 7.03 -25.06
N GLN A 71 7.62 6.09 -25.69
CA GLN A 71 7.24 4.69 -25.72
C GLN A 71 7.42 4.05 -24.34
N PHE A 72 6.64 3.01 -24.07
CA PHE A 72 6.87 2.19 -22.89
C PHE A 72 8.23 1.53 -23.00
N HIS A 73 8.91 1.33 -21.86
CA HIS A 73 10.32 0.91 -21.85
C HIS A 73 10.55 -0.48 -22.45
N CYS A 74 9.53 -1.34 -22.42
CA CYS A 74 9.57 -2.64 -23.08
C CYS A 74 9.02 -2.53 -24.51
N ASP A 75 9.72 -3.10 -25.48
CA ASP A 75 9.18 -3.28 -26.82
C ASP A 75 8.16 -4.43 -26.82
N ILE A 76 6.90 -4.07 -26.65
CA ILE A 76 5.77 -5.01 -26.59
C ILE A 76 5.23 -5.39 -27.97
N LYS A 77 5.72 -4.80 -29.07
CA LYS A 77 5.19 -5.07 -30.42
C LYS A 77 5.70 -6.39 -30.98
N ASP A 78 6.98 -6.68 -30.75
CA ASP A 78 7.62 -7.93 -31.19
C ASP A 78 7.55 -9.03 -30.12
N TYR A 79 7.19 -8.66 -28.89
CA TYR A 79 6.96 -9.60 -27.79
C TYR A 79 5.52 -10.13 -27.85
N LYS A 80 5.31 -11.44 -27.64
CA LYS A 80 3.98 -12.02 -27.37
C LYS A 80 3.71 -11.96 -25.86
N PRO A 81 3.07 -10.91 -25.32
CA PRO A 81 2.97 -10.69 -23.88
C PRO A 81 2.11 -11.73 -23.17
N ARG A 82 1.13 -12.29 -23.87
CA ARG A 82 0.26 -13.37 -23.42
C ARG A 82 0.67 -14.68 -24.12
N SER A 83 0.59 -15.77 -23.38
CA SER A 83 0.84 -17.13 -23.87
C SER A 83 -0.29 -17.57 -24.81
N GLU A 84 0.04 -18.46 -25.75
CA GLU A 84 -0.95 -18.96 -26.73
C GLU A 84 -2.00 -19.87 -26.08
N SER A 85 -1.64 -20.52 -24.97
CA SER A 85 -2.55 -21.28 -24.12
C SER A 85 -2.36 -20.87 -22.66
N ILE A 86 -3.39 -21.08 -21.84
CA ILE A 86 -3.37 -20.74 -20.41
C ILE A 86 -2.25 -21.56 -19.74
N PRO A 87 -1.22 -20.92 -19.15
CA PRO A 87 -0.10 -21.62 -18.56
C PRO A 87 -0.56 -22.55 -17.43
N ASP A 88 -0.08 -23.78 -17.38
CA ASP A 88 -0.37 -24.76 -16.34
C ASP A 88 0.49 -24.58 -15.07
N SER A 89 1.57 -23.80 -15.17
CA SER A 89 2.54 -23.58 -14.10
C SER A 89 2.98 -22.12 -14.05
N VAL A 90 3.28 -21.64 -12.84
CA VAL A 90 3.79 -20.28 -12.60
C VAL A 90 5.12 -20.04 -13.33
N HIS A 91 5.92 -21.09 -13.57
CA HIS A 91 7.21 -21.00 -14.27
C HIS A 91 7.10 -20.73 -15.77
N LYS A 92 5.88 -20.82 -16.34
CA LYS A 92 5.59 -20.47 -17.74
C LYS A 92 4.79 -19.17 -17.88
N LEU A 93 4.46 -18.54 -16.75
CA LEU A 93 3.58 -17.38 -16.70
C LEU A 93 4.26 -16.16 -17.33
N ARG A 94 3.60 -15.53 -18.30
CA ARG A 94 4.04 -14.26 -18.88
C ARG A 94 3.27 -13.08 -18.27
N PRO A 95 3.78 -11.85 -18.36
CA PRO A 95 3.07 -10.67 -17.83
C PRO A 95 1.64 -10.51 -18.36
N GLY A 96 1.41 -10.82 -19.64
CA GLY A 96 0.08 -10.74 -20.27
C GLY A 96 -0.86 -11.88 -19.88
N ASP A 97 -0.37 -12.93 -19.22
CA ASP A 97 -1.21 -14.02 -18.70
C ASP A 97 -1.92 -13.63 -17.40
N ILE A 98 -1.46 -12.58 -16.70
CA ILE A 98 -2.08 -12.13 -15.46
C ILE A 98 -3.39 -11.40 -15.77
N ASP A 99 -4.51 -11.97 -15.34
CA ASP A 99 -5.86 -11.44 -15.57
C ASP A 99 -6.32 -10.55 -14.41
N VAL A 100 -5.97 -10.94 -13.19
CA VAL A 100 -6.48 -10.36 -11.96
C VAL A 100 -5.33 -9.92 -11.07
N ILE A 101 -5.37 -8.68 -10.58
CA ILE A 101 -4.45 -8.16 -9.58
C ILE A 101 -5.18 -7.88 -8.27
N GLY A 102 -4.55 -8.25 -7.14
CA GLY A 102 -5.04 -7.93 -5.80
C GLY A 102 -3.89 -7.52 -4.89
N ALA A 103 -4.23 -6.81 -3.82
CA ALA A 103 -3.25 -6.33 -2.86
C ALA A 103 -3.78 -6.42 -1.43
N MET A 104 -2.93 -6.85 -0.51
CA MET A 104 -3.17 -6.91 0.93
C MET A 104 -1.96 -6.38 1.67
N GLY A 105 -2.18 -5.77 2.83
CA GLY A 105 -1.12 -5.06 3.54
C GLY A 105 -1.65 -3.95 4.42
N ASP A 106 -0.80 -2.95 4.64
CA ASP A 106 -1.05 -1.82 5.52
C ASP A 106 -1.28 -0.48 4.77
N SER A 107 -0.96 0.65 5.42
CA SER A 107 -1.09 2.01 4.91
C SER A 107 -0.31 2.25 3.62
N LEU A 108 0.87 1.65 3.46
CA LEU A 108 1.68 1.82 2.25
C LEU A 108 1.01 1.12 1.05
N THR A 109 0.45 -0.07 1.28
CA THR A 109 -0.33 -0.80 0.26
C THR A 109 -1.68 -0.12 -0.01
N ALA A 110 -2.28 0.55 0.97
CA ALA A 110 -3.48 1.36 0.80
C ALA A 110 -3.23 2.71 0.09
N GLY A 111 -1.97 3.13 -0.06
CA GLY A 111 -1.61 4.40 -0.69
C GLY A 111 -1.88 5.62 0.20
N THR A 112 -1.68 5.48 1.50
CA THR A 112 -1.74 6.60 2.46
C THR A 112 -0.65 7.63 2.15
N GLY A 113 -1.00 8.92 2.15
CA GLY A 113 -0.01 10.01 2.04
C GLY A 113 0.60 10.32 0.66
N ILE A 114 0.34 9.53 -0.39
CA ILE A 114 1.00 9.64 -1.73
C ILE A 114 1.06 11.07 -2.28
N SER A 115 -0.04 11.81 -2.16
CA SER A 115 -0.14 13.20 -2.62
C SER A 115 -0.82 14.09 -1.58
N ALA A 116 -0.52 13.86 -0.30
CA ALA A 116 -1.07 14.67 0.78
C ALA A 116 -0.40 16.05 0.85
N THR A 117 -1.25 17.08 0.99
CA THR A 117 -0.86 18.47 1.21
C THR A 117 -1.10 18.95 2.63
N SER A 118 -1.78 18.14 3.44
CA SER A 118 -2.04 18.39 4.86
C SER A 118 -2.07 17.08 5.64
N VAL A 119 -1.84 17.14 6.95
CA VAL A 119 -1.88 15.97 7.84
C VAL A 119 -3.23 15.25 7.81
N PRO A 120 -4.40 15.93 7.78
CA PRO A 120 -5.68 15.24 7.65
C PRO A 120 -5.83 14.47 6.33
N GLU A 121 -5.37 15.02 5.20
CA GLU A 121 -5.35 14.28 3.93
C GLU A 121 -4.43 13.06 4.01
N GLU A 122 -3.30 13.19 4.70
CA GLU A 122 -2.34 12.11 4.88
C GLU A 122 -2.96 10.93 5.62
N VAL A 123 -3.69 11.17 6.71
CA VAL A 123 -4.18 10.10 7.60
C VAL A 123 -5.59 9.61 7.28
N LEU A 124 -6.44 10.44 6.63
CA LEU A 124 -7.85 10.10 6.39
C LEU A 124 -8.16 9.66 4.96
N VAL A 125 -7.22 9.83 4.02
CA VAL A 125 -7.43 9.54 2.60
C VAL A 125 -6.46 8.45 2.13
N SER A 126 -7.02 7.27 1.83
CA SER A 126 -6.29 6.20 1.15
C SER A 126 -6.36 6.38 -0.37
N GLN A 127 -5.24 6.80 -0.98
CA GLN A 127 -5.12 6.99 -2.44
C GLN A 127 -4.85 5.64 -3.13
N ARG A 128 -5.71 4.65 -2.90
CA ARG A 128 -5.56 3.28 -3.41
C ARG A 128 -5.36 3.23 -4.91
N GLY A 129 -6.04 4.10 -5.66
CA GLY A 129 -5.88 4.24 -7.11
C GLY A 129 -4.47 4.55 -7.58
N ARG A 130 -3.63 5.14 -6.71
CA ARG A 130 -2.22 5.47 -6.98
C ARG A 130 -1.23 4.58 -6.22
N SER A 131 -1.72 3.65 -5.41
CA SER A 131 -0.87 2.73 -4.66
C SER A 131 0.01 1.89 -5.60
N TRP A 132 1.28 1.72 -5.23
CA TRP A 132 2.29 1.08 -6.05
C TRP A 132 1.93 -0.36 -6.45
N SER A 133 1.26 -1.12 -5.58
CA SER A 133 0.95 -2.55 -5.80
C SER A 133 -0.48 -2.81 -6.28
N GLY A 134 -1.43 -1.93 -5.97
CA GLY A 134 -2.86 -2.14 -6.24
C GLY A 134 -3.57 -1.01 -6.97
N GLY A 135 -2.89 0.08 -7.30
CA GLY A 135 -3.48 1.25 -7.94
C GLY A 135 -3.46 1.20 -9.46
N GLY A 136 -4.58 1.45 -10.12
CA GLY A 136 -4.70 1.50 -11.58
C GLY A 136 -5.34 2.79 -12.08
N GLU A 137 -5.35 3.86 -11.27
CA GLU A 137 -5.76 5.19 -11.70
C GLU A 137 -4.92 5.62 -12.92
N LYS A 138 -5.60 6.07 -13.99
CA LYS A 138 -5.00 6.48 -15.26
C LYS A 138 -4.11 5.38 -15.89
N ASN A 139 -2.82 5.66 -16.12
CA ASN A 139 -1.85 4.78 -16.77
C ASN A 139 -0.42 5.07 -16.26
N TRP A 140 0.56 4.29 -16.73
CA TRP A 140 1.95 4.37 -16.25
C TRP A 140 2.61 5.73 -16.49
N ARG A 141 2.12 6.50 -17.47
CA ARG A 141 2.62 7.87 -17.75
C ARG A 141 2.23 8.86 -16.68
N HIS A 142 1.18 8.56 -15.91
CA HIS A 142 0.68 9.41 -14.83
C HIS A 142 1.10 8.89 -13.46
N PHE A 143 0.92 7.59 -13.24
CA PHE A 143 1.23 6.93 -11.98
C PHE A 143 1.92 5.61 -12.28
N LEU A 144 3.19 5.49 -11.91
CA LEU A 144 3.95 4.27 -12.09
C LEU A 144 3.57 3.29 -10.97
N THR A 145 2.68 2.36 -11.30
CA THR A 145 2.20 1.32 -10.39
C THR A 145 2.25 -0.02 -11.11
N LEU A 146 2.30 -1.12 -10.34
CA LEU A 146 2.30 -2.47 -10.88
C LEU A 146 1.08 -2.74 -11.79
N PRO A 147 -0.17 -2.38 -11.42
CA PRO A 147 -1.30 -2.52 -12.35
C PRO A 147 -1.16 -1.67 -13.63
N ASN A 148 -0.63 -0.44 -13.53
CA ASN A 148 -0.44 0.41 -14.70
C ASN A 148 0.65 -0.09 -15.64
N ILE A 149 1.66 -0.79 -15.13
CA ILE A 149 2.66 -1.51 -15.92
C ILE A 149 2.03 -2.73 -16.58
N LEU A 150 1.31 -3.57 -15.82
CA LEU A 150 0.69 -4.79 -16.33
C LEU A 150 -0.36 -4.52 -17.43
N LYS A 151 -1.05 -3.38 -17.39
CA LYS A 151 -1.98 -2.96 -18.46
C LYS A 151 -1.33 -2.82 -19.83
N GLU A 152 -0.01 -2.55 -19.90
CA GLU A 152 0.71 -2.51 -21.19
C GLU A 152 0.90 -3.93 -21.77
N PHE A 153 0.84 -4.97 -20.93
CA PHE A 153 0.95 -6.37 -21.34
C PHE A 153 -0.42 -7.07 -21.47
N ASN A 154 -1.39 -6.69 -20.63
CA ASN A 154 -2.79 -7.15 -20.68
C ASN A 154 -3.75 -5.97 -20.44
N PRO A 155 -4.32 -5.37 -21.49
CA PRO A 155 -5.30 -4.28 -21.36
C PRO A 155 -6.60 -4.68 -20.64
N ASN A 156 -6.89 -5.98 -20.54
CA ASN A 156 -8.08 -6.52 -19.87
C ASN A 156 -7.86 -6.85 -18.39
N LEU A 157 -6.71 -6.44 -17.81
CA LEU A 157 -6.44 -6.61 -16.38
C LEU A 157 -7.58 -6.03 -15.54
N ILE A 158 -7.97 -6.73 -14.47
CA ILE A 158 -8.98 -6.28 -13.51
C ILE A 158 -8.50 -6.44 -12.06
N GLY A 159 -9.20 -5.80 -11.12
CA GLY A 159 -8.93 -5.92 -9.68
C GLY A 159 -8.14 -4.77 -9.06
N PHE A 160 -7.60 -3.86 -9.87
CA PHE A 160 -6.91 -2.66 -9.40
C PHE A 160 -7.87 -1.57 -8.91
N ALA A 161 -7.47 -0.82 -7.89
CA ALA A 161 -8.22 0.33 -7.42
C ALA A 161 -8.21 1.46 -8.47
N THR A 162 -9.33 2.16 -8.67
CA THR A 162 -9.46 3.14 -9.76
C THR A 162 -9.32 4.59 -9.32
N ARG A 163 -9.45 4.87 -8.03
CA ARG A 163 -9.38 6.20 -7.40
C ARG A 163 -9.14 6.06 -5.89
N SER A 164 -9.01 7.18 -5.19
CA SER A 164 -9.04 7.23 -3.73
C SER A 164 -10.33 6.60 -3.17
N ALA A 165 -10.17 5.64 -2.26
CA ALA A 165 -11.24 4.75 -1.81
C ALA A 165 -10.91 4.12 -0.44
N TYR A 166 -11.93 3.98 0.40
CA TYR A 166 -11.89 3.03 1.52
C TYR A 166 -11.94 1.60 0.98
N SER A 167 -11.40 0.64 1.74
CA SER A 167 -11.40 -0.79 1.39
C SER A 167 -12.80 -1.36 1.16
N THR A 168 -13.84 -0.77 1.74
CA THR A 168 -15.24 -1.19 1.62
C THR A 168 -15.94 -0.62 0.38
N GLU A 169 -15.35 0.39 -0.26
CA GLU A 169 -15.93 0.98 -1.46
C GLU A 169 -15.57 0.16 -2.69
N TRP A 170 -16.48 0.11 -3.66
CA TRP A 170 -16.24 -0.51 -4.98
C TRP A 170 -14.89 -0.10 -5.56
N ALA A 171 -14.49 1.18 -5.41
CA ALA A 171 -13.29 1.73 -6.04
C ALA A 171 -11.98 1.15 -5.52
N SER A 172 -12.00 0.43 -4.40
CA SER A 172 -10.85 -0.33 -3.90
C SER A 172 -10.59 -1.62 -4.69
N GLN A 173 -11.63 -2.17 -5.35
CA GLN A 173 -11.59 -3.46 -6.04
C GLN A 173 -11.00 -4.55 -5.12
N PHE A 174 -9.83 -5.11 -5.47
CA PHE A 174 -9.15 -6.15 -4.70
C PHE A 174 -7.94 -5.64 -3.91
N ASN A 175 -7.79 -4.32 -3.76
CA ASN A 175 -6.90 -3.74 -2.77
C ASN A 175 -7.61 -3.69 -1.41
N VAL A 176 -7.39 -4.72 -0.60
CA VAL A 176 -7.99 -4.91 0.73
C VAL A 176 -7.06 -4.51 1.88
N ALA A 177 -5.94 -3.85 1.59
CA ALA A 177 -5.00 -3.40 2.61
C ALA A 177 -5.65 -2.40 3.58
N GLU A 178 -5.20 -2.31 4.82
CA GLU A 178 -5.78 -1.39 5.81
C GLU A 178 -4.70 -0.59 6.54
N PRO A 179 -4.79 0.76 6.58
CA PRO A 179 -3.88 1.56 7.39
C PRO A 179 -3.83 1.07 8.84
N GLY A 180 -2.62 0.94 9.39
CA GLY A 180 -2.38 0.47 10.76
C GLY A 180 -2.47 -1.05 10.96
N ALA A 181 -2.74 -1.84 9.92
CA ALA A 181 -2.80 -3.29 10.05
C ALA A 181 -1.42 -3.92 10.37
N ILE A 182 -1.43 -4.92 11.25
CA ILE A 182 -0.31 -5.81 11.57
C ILE A 182 -0.57 -7.23 11.01
N SER A 183 0.36 -8.16 11.19
CA SER A 183 0.25 -9.54 10.67
C SER A 183 -1.04 -10.24 11.09
N ALA A 184 -1.53 -9.93 12.29
CA ALA A 184 -2.71 -10.55 12.88
C ALA A 184 -4.00 -10.34 12.07
N GLN A 185 -4.12 -9.24 11.31
CA GLN A 185 -5.30 -8.96 10.48
C GLN A 185 -5.24 -9.60 9.09
N MET A 186 -4.09 -10.14 8.66
CA MET A 186 -3.96 -10.75 7.33
C MET A 186 -4.96 -11.89 7.05
N PRO A 187 -5.28 -12.80 7.99
CA PRO A 187 -6.26 -13.86 7.72
C PRO A 187 -7.66 -13.32 7.33
N PHE A 188 -8.08 -12.22 7.97
CA PHE A 188 -9.32 -11.54 7.63
C PHE A 188 -9.22 -10.90 6.23
N MET A 189 -8.14 -10.18 5.95
CA MET A 189 -7.89 -9.60 4.62
C MET A 189 -7.91 -10.67 3.51
N ALA A 190 -7.30 -11.84 3.75
CA ALA A 190 -7.28 -12.95 2.81
C ALA A 190 -8.68 -13.51 2.53
N THR A 191 -9.49 -13.65 3.60
CA THR A 191 -10.88 -14.10 3.50
C THR A 191 -11.70 -13.13 2.65
N GLU A 192 -11.59 -11.82 2.90
CA GLU A 192 -12.32 -10.79 2.17
C GLU A 192 -11.86 -10.70 0.70
N LEU A 193 -10.56 -10.75 0.45
CA LEU A 193 -10.00 -10.77 -0.91
C LEU A 193 -10.52 -11.97 -1.73
N ILE A 194 -10.44 -13.17 -1.15
CA ILE A 194 -10.92 -14.40 -1.81
C ILE A 194 -12.41 -14.32 -2.09
N LYS A 195 -13.19 -13.84 -1.12
CA LYS A 195 -14.63 -13.63 -1.28
C LYS A 195 -14.89 -12.73 -2.48
N ARG A 196 -14.27 -11.54 -2.53
CA ARG A 196 -14.42 -10.60 -3.65
C ARG A 196 -14.08 -11.23 -5.00
N ILE A 197 -12.93 -11.92 -5.08
CA ILE A 197 -12.49 -12.59 -6.31
C ILE A 197 -13.49 -13.67 -6.75
N LYS A 198 -13.99 -14.49 -5.82
CA LYS A 198 -14.92 -15.58 -6.14
C LYS A 198 -16.32 -15.09 -6.53
N THR A 199 -16.75 -13.94 -6.02
CA THR A 199 -18.08 -13.38 -6.30
C THR A 199 -18.10 -12.42 -7.48
N ASP A 200 -16.94 -12.01 -8.00
CA ASP A 200 -16.88 -11.07 -9.12
C ASP A 200 -17.23 -11.80 -10.45
N PRO A 201 -18.31 -11.41 -11.15
CA PRO A 201 -18.75 -12.10 -12.36
C PRO A 201 -17.77 -11.96 -13.53
N ARG A 202 -16.77 -11.05 -13.44
CA ARG A 202 -15.75 -10.87 -14.48
C ARG A 202 -14.63 -11.91 -14.39
N ILE A 203 -14.61 -12.75 -13.36
CA ILE A 203 -13.49 -13.65 -13.06
C ILE A 203 -13.88 -15.10 -13.24
N ASP A 204 -13.23 -15.77 -14.19
CA ASP A 204 -13.15 -17.23 -14.18
C ASP A 204 -12.11 -17.67 -13.16
N VAL A 205 -12.55 -17.97 -11.94
CA VAL A 205 -11.65 -18.31 -10.82
C VAL A 205 -10.72 -19.49 -11.14
N LYS A 206 -11.16 -20.43 -11.98
CA LYS A 206 -10.41 -21.65 -12.32
C LYS A 206 -9.36 -21.38 -13.40
N ASN A 207 -9.66 -20.51 -14.36
CA ASN A 207 -8.83 -20.33 -15.55
C ASN A 207 -8.00 -19.04 -15.53
N HIS A 208 -8.48 -17.96 -14.92
CA HIS A 208 -7.74 -16.71 -14.82
C HIS A 208 -6.55 -16.81 -13.87
N TRP A 209 -5.41 -16.23 -14.26
CA TRP A 209 -4.26 -16.11 -13.36
C TRP A 209 -4.38 -14.86 -12.47
N LYS A 210 -4.14 -15.05 -11.17
CA LYS A 210 -4.15 -13.98 -10.16
C LYS A 210 -2.71 -13.64 -9.77
N MET A 211 -2.41 -12.35 -9.65
CA MET A 211 -1.23 -11.85 -8.95
C MET A 211 -1.67 -11.12 -7.69
N ILE A 212 -1.32 -11.66 -6.52
CA ILE A 212 -1.63 -11.04 -5.23
C ILE A 212 -0.35 -10.50 -4.62
N THR A 213 -0.30 -9.20 -4.34
CA THR A 213 0.83 -8.58 -3.64
C THR A 213 0.52 -8.45 -2.16
N LEU A 214 1.40 -8.95 -1.31
CA LEU A 214 1.31 -8.87 0.14
C LEU A 214 2.53 -8.12 0.69
N MET A 215 2.29 -6.98 1.32
CA MET A 215 3.31 -6.22 2.06
C MET A 215 2.74 -5.80 3.41
N ILE A 216 3.24 -6.41 4.47
CA ILE A 216 2.87 -6.10 5.85
C ILE A 216 4.06 -6.44 6.75
N GLY A 217 4.12 -5.81 7.92
CA GLY A 217 5.15 -6.06 8.91
C GLY A 217 5.65 -4.78 9.57
N ASP A 218 5.58 -3.64 8.89
CA ASP A 218 6.03 -2.35 9.43
C ASP A 218 5.39 -2.06 10.78
N ASN A 219 4.06 -2.21 10.86
CA ASN A 219 3.34 -1.99 12.11
C ASN A 219 3.69 -3.05 13.17
N ASP A 220 3.94 -4.30 12.80
CA ASP A 220 4.38 -5.34 13.76
C ASP A 220 5.70 -4.92 14.44
N PHE A 221 6.63 -4.36 13.67
CA PHE A 221 7.89 -3.86 14.23
C PHE A 221 7.73 -2.53 14.97
N CYS A 222 6.88 -1.61 14.47
CA CYS A 222 6.69 -0.29 15.07
C CYS A 222 5.86 -0.31 16.35
N SER A 223 4.87 -1.20 16.48
CA SER A 223 4.01 -1.29 17.68
C SER A 223 4.34 -2.50 18.55
N GLU A 224 4.42 -3.71 17.99
CA GLU A 224 4.46 -4.93 18.81
C GLU A 224 5.82 -5.20 19.43
N VAL A 225 6.91 -4.87 18.72
CA VAL A 225 8.27 -5.05 19.28
C VAL A 225 8.51 -4.13 20.47
N CYS A 226 7.97 -2.91 20.44
CA CYS A 226 8.10 -1.94 21.53
C CYS A 226 7.32 -2.35 22.79
N LEU A 227 6.25 -3.14 22.63
CA LEU A 227 5.36 -3.57 23.71
C LEU A 227 5.67 -5.00 24.20
N SER A 228 6.46 -5.76 23.45
CA SER A 228 6.83 -7.13 23.80
C SER A 228 8.13 -7.19 24.60
N ASN A 229 8.13 -7.97 25.68
CA ASN A 229 9.35 -8.31 26.43
C ASN A 229 10.34 -9.17 25.61
N SER A 230 9.98 -9.58 24.38
CA SER A 230 10.85 -10.32 23.48
C SER A 230 10.52 -10.02 22.02
N TYR A 231 11.46 -9.42 21.31
CA TYR A 231 11.37 -9.17 19.86
C TYR A 231 11.15 -10.46 19.06
N TYR A 232 11.74 -11.59 19.48
CA TYR A 232 11.56 -12.88 18.82
C TYR A 232 10.11 -13.35 18.79
N LYS A 233 9.30 -12.99 19.79
CA LYS A 233 7.87 -13.35 19.81
C LYS A 233 7.10 -12.64 18.70
N ALA A 234 7.35 -11.35 18.49
CA ALA A 234 6.72 -10.59 17.40
C ALA A 234 7.10 -11.17 16.03
N ILE A 235 8.39 -11.47 15.84
CA ILE A 235 8.90 -12.11 14.60
C ILE A 235 8.25 -13.48 14.37
N GLN A 236 8.18 -14.31 15.40
CA GLN A 236 7.60 -15.65 15.31
C GLN A 236 6.09 -15.58 15.01
N LYS A 237 5.37 -14.65 15.65
CA LYS A 237 3.94 -14.42 15.38
C LYS A 237 3.71 -13.94 13.95
N HIS A 238 4.51 -12.99 13.47
CA HIS A 238 4.46 -12.52 12.09
C HIS A 238 4.67 -13.67 11.09
N LYS A 239 5.68 -14.53 11.34
CA LYS A 239 5.95 -15.73 10.53
C LYS A 239 4.76 -16.70 10.52
N GLU A 240 4.15 -16.97 11.67
CA GLU A 240 3.00 -17.86 11.78
C GLU A 240 1.78 -17.34 11.03
N ASP A 241 1.48 -16.04 11.18
CA ASP A 241 0.35 -15.41 10.52
C ASP A 241 0.56 -15.37 8.99
N LEU A 242 1.79 -15.07 8.54
CA LEU A 242 2.15 -15.13 7.12
C LEU A 242 1.97 -16.55 6.56
N TYR A 243 2.46 -17.57 7.28
CA TYR A 243 2.31 -18.96 6.86
C TYR A 243 0.84 -19.37 6.73
N LYS A 244 0.00 -19.00 7.71
CA LYS A 244 -1.45 -19.26 7.67
C LYS A 244 -2.10 -18.65 6.43
N VAL A 245 -1.78 -17.39 6.12
CA VAL A 245 -2.35 -16.66 4.98
C VAL A 245 -1.91 -17.25 3.65
N LEU A 246 -0.61 -17.56 3.49
CA LEU A 246 -0.10 -18.17 2.27
C LEU A 246 -0.72 -19.55 2.02
N ARG A 247 -0.93 -20.34 3.07
CA ARG A 247 -1.67 -21.61 2.97
C ARG A 247 -3.11 -21.40 2.57
N TYR A 248 -3.80 -20.46 3.23
CA TYR A 248 -5.19 -20.15 2.93
C TYR A 248 -5.38 -19.68 1.47
N LEU A 249 -4.51 -18.80 0.97
CA LEU A 249 -4.51 -18.37 -0.44
C LEU A 249 -4.29 -19.55 -1.40
N LYS A 250 -3.28 -20.40 -1.11
CA LYS A 250 -2.97 -21.59 -1.90
C LYS A 250 -4.16 -22.54 -2.01
N ASP A 251 -4.84 -22.78 -0.88
CA ASP A 251 -5.92 -23.76 -0.80
C ASP A 251 -7.23 -23.24 -1.41
N ASN A 252 -7.39 -21.91 -1.54
CA ASN A 252 -8.65 -21.28 -1.97
C ASN A 252 -8.61 -20.57 -3.32
N LEU A 253 -7.44 -20.34 -3.91
CA LEU A 253 -7.27 -19.72 -5.22
C LEU A 253 -6.28 -20.51 -6.09
N ALA A 254 -6.81 -21.31 -7.01
CA ALA A 254 -6.01 -21.90 -8.09
C ALA A 254 -5.30 -20.83 -8.92
N ARG A 255 -4.21 -21.13 -9.63
CA ARG A 255 -3.55 -20.22 -10.58
C ARG A 255 -3.25 -18.83 -9.98
N THR A 256 -2.49 -18.83 -8.90
CA THR A 256 -2.15 -17.61 -8.16
C THR A 256 -0.65 -17.53 -7.96
N ILE A 257 -0.05 -16.41 -8.35
CA ILE A 257 1.28 -16.00 -7.90
C ILE A 257 1.12 -15.01 -6.75
N VAL A 258 1.86 -15.22 -5.68
CA VAL A 258 1.87 -14.33 -4.51
C VAL A 258 3.22 -13.64 -4.42
N ASN A 259 3.22 -12.32 -4.52
CA ASN A 259 4.40 -11.49 -4.33
C ASN A 259 4.46 -11.11 -2.84
N VAL A 260 5.31 -11.77 -2.08
CA VAL A 260 5.58 -11.40 -0.67
C VAL A 260 6.68 -10.35 -0.66
N VAL A 261 6.33 -9.13 -0.31
CA VAL A 261 7.24 -7.98 -0.33
C VAL A 261 7.61 -7.63 1.11
N PRO A 262 8.91 -7.63 1.45
CA PRO A 262 9.34 -7.22 2.78
C PRO A 262 9.09 -5.72 2.99
N PRO A 263 8.79 -5.30 4.22
CA PRO A 263 8.67 -3.88 4.57
C PRO A 263 9.96 -3.09 4.30
N PRO A 264 9.89 -1.76 4.10
CA PRO A 264 11.06 -0.90 3.99
C PRO A 264 11.98 -1.01 5.21
N ILE A 265 13.28 -0.91 4.97
CA ILE A 265 14.29 -1.02 6.03
C ILE A 265 14.47 0.36 6.69
N ALA A 266 14.29 0.44 8.00
CA ALA A 266 14.39 1.69 8.77
C ALA A 266 15.74 2.42 8.63
N ASN A 267 16.84 1.70 8.40
CA ASN A 267 18.14 2.30 8.11
C ASN A 267 18.12 3.18 6.84
N GLY A 268 17.32 2.84 5.82
CA GLY A 268 17.19 3.68 4.63
C GLY A 268 16.56 5.04 4.93
N LEU A 269 15.61 5.09 5.87
CA LEU A 269 15.05 6.35 6.37
C LEU A 269 16.12 7.17 7.10
N TRP A 270 16.90 6.54 7.98
CA TRP A 270 18.01 7.19 8.68
C TRP A 270 19.04 7.77 7.71
N ASN A 271 19.50 6.97 6.75
CA ASN A 271 20.48 7.43 5.77
C ASN A 271 19.92 8.58 4.92
N SER A 272 18.63 8.52 4.55
CA SER A 272 17.96 9.59 3.81
C SER A 272 17.96 10.92 4.57
N ILE A 273 17.76 10.94 5.90
CA ILE A 273 17.78 12.19 6.68
C ILE A 273 19.20 12.71 6.95
N MET A 274 20.22 11.89 6.67
CA MET A 274 21.65 12.25 6.73
C MET A 274 22.22 12.71 5.38
N GLU A 275 21.38 12.83 4.35
CA GLU A 275 21.75 13.33 3.02
C GLU A 275 21.08 14.68 2.74
N PRO A 276 21.68 15.61 1.98
CA PRO A 276 21.04 16.88 1.64
C PRO A 276 19.75 16.71 0.85
N PHE A 277 18.82 17.66 0.98
CA PHE A 277 17.66 17.78 0.12
C PHE A 277 18.08 17.86 -1.36
N GLY A 278 17.33 17.17 -2.23
CA GLY A 278 17.64 17.07 -3.66
C GLY A 278 18.79 16.12 -4.03
N HIS A 279 19.56 15.64 -3.06
CA HIS A 279 20.75 14.80 -3.28
C HIS A 279 20.67 13.49 -2.49
N LYS A 280 19.46 12.93 -2.36
CA LYS A 280 19.23 11.63 -1.73
C LYS A 280 19.74 10.52 -2.62
N ASN A 281 20.27 9.45 -2.05
CA ASN A 281 20.62 8.26 -2.81
C ASN A 281 19.34 7.50 -3.22
N PRO A 282 19.00 7.43 -4.53
CA PRO A 282 17.77 6.78 -4.97
C PRO A 282 17.88 5.26 -5.07
N ASP A 283 19.08 4.69 -5.06
CA ASP A 283 19.30 3.25 -5.31
C ASP A 283 19.20 2.40 -4.03
N GLY A 284 19.38 3.02 -2.85
CA GLY A 284 19.33 2.35 -1.56
C GLY A 284 20.36 1.22 -1.41
N THR A 285 21.44 1.19 -2.19
CA THR A 285 22.43 0.08 -2.20
C THR A 285 23.10 -0.16 -0.87
N ASP A 286 23.22 0.89 -0.05
CA ASP A 286 23.89 0.85 1.25
C ASP A 286 22.92 0.61 2.41
N ASN A 287 21.63 0.40 2.12
CA ASN A 287 20.63 0.11 3.14
C ASN A 287 20.96 -1.22 3.84
N ALA A 288 20.90 -1.21 5.17
CA ALA A 288 21.27 -2.30 6.08
C ALA A 288 22.77 -2.66 6.14
N SER A 289 23.63 -2.05 5.32
CA SER A 289 25.10 -2.27 5.38
C SER A 289 25.84 -1.10 6.04
N LYS A 290 25.29 0.12 5.98
CA LYS A 290 25.93 1.33 6.50
C LYS A 290 24.93 2.28 7.18
N PHE A 291 25.35 2.87 8.28
CA PHE A 291 24.69 4.05 8.86
C PHE A 291 25.47 5.30 8.49
N HIS A 292 24.81 6.27 7.88
CA HIS A 292 25.38 7.60 7.67
C HIS A 292 25.43 8.34 9.00
N CYS A 293 26.56 8.95 9.31
CA CYS A 293 26.73 9.75 10.52
C CYS A 293 26.80 11.23 10.16
N PRO A 294 26.35 12.14 11.05
CA PRO A 294 26.64 13.56 10.91
C PRO A 294 28.15 13.82 10.81
N SER A 295 28.53 14.90 10.13
CA SER A 295 29.92 15.34 10.04
C SER A 295 30.16 16.60 10.87
N GLU A 296 31.42 16.97 11.12
CA GLU A 296 31.73 18.24 11.80
C GLU A 296 31.16 19.46 11.06
N LYS A 297 31.09 19.41 9.72
CA LYS A 297 30.51 20.47 8.89
C LYS A 297 28.97 20.50 8.93
N HIS A 298 28.35 19.33 9.10
CA HIS A 298 26.90 19.16 9.14
C HIS A 298 26.54 18.22 10.30
N PRO A 299 26.51 18.74 11.54
CA PRO A 299 26.25 17.94 12.73
C PRO A 299 24.74 17.74 13.00
N TYR A 300 23.87 18.11 12.05
CA TYR A 300 22.41 18.11 12.17
C TYR A 300 21.76 17.26 11.08
N ILE A 301 20.49 16.91 11.28
CA ILE A 301 19.64 16.30 10.26
C ILE A 301 19.41 17.29 9.10
N TYR A 302 19.46 16.80 7.86
CA TYR A 302 19.14 17.58 6.68
C TYR A 302 17.63 17.75 6.52
N THR A 303 17.24 19.01 6.35
CA THR A 303 15.90 19.51 6.11
C THR A 303 15.94 20.40 4.86
N LEU A 304 14.79 20.88 4.40
CA LEU A 304 14.73 21.81 3.26
C LEU A 304 15.54 23.11 3.49
N GLU A 305 15.67 23.57 4.75
CA GLU A 305 16.26 24.87 5.08
C GLU A 305 17.76 24.83 5.33
N ASN A 306 18.31 23.67 5.68
CA ASN A 306 19.72 23.48 6.05
C ASN A 306 20.46 22.46 5.15
N SER A 307 19.91 22.20 3.96
CA SER A 307 20.53 21.39 2.91
C SER A 307 21.22 22.23 1.83
#